data_AF-A0A914E548-F1
#
_entry.id   AF-A0A914E548-F1
#
_cell.length_a   1.000
_cell.length_b   1.000
_cell.length_c   1.000
_cell.angle_alpha   90.00
_cell.angle_beta   90.00
_cell.angle_gamma   90.00
#
_symmetry.space_group_name_H-M   'P 1'
#
loop_
_entity.id
_entity.type
_entity.pdbx_description
1 polymer ?
#
loop_
_entity_poly.entity_id
_entity_poly.type
_entity_poly.pdbx_seq_one_letter_code
_entity_poly.pdbx_strand_id
1 'polypeptide(L)'
;MSPSLQKVLPGTHPFYLGLEADGSAHGVFIFNSNAQEVTTGPAPHLVYRTIGGQLEFFFFPGPTPEQVIQQYEQVIGTPFLPAYWALGFQLCRWGYENLTALQDAVARTMNAGIPLDVPFADIDYMDDYRDFSFDTNNASFIEWPRYDLVPHEVQDQYNLTKNTKIMLGAVWPERNVAFPDFLDTTNNTRDWWANEYKIFHDTKVPFDGIWIDMNEPSNFATTIYYPNTTAASKIRAERSAIGPENKSPTGDPLKCPDSGPDSEWDNPAYQTINVYQWGNDNYLCTKTMCMIGSTMGGNGRFFDTKNLYGWSEIRSTANALKLTTGKRGEIISRSTFPSSGRYGGHWLGDNTARWEDLQTSIIGAQEFNLFGIPFVGSDICGFQRDTTEELYTNLKATGELYWDDGESLVPNDDFSQHNYYHFLYNFTVNQQSASLTITRDRAATNLPLKTLDNLEIFGYPYQPNLKSATLNGQPVTINTQTSSYSPFTKVLNITTTGLVNLNNNGPTWTLSWPNLQTEKFWSKLQKSAQDF
;
A
#
# COMPACT_ATOMS: atom_id res chain seq x y z
N MET A 1 17.42 -3.25 -13.72
CA MET A 1 16.19 -2.88 -12.98
C MET A 1 15.52 -1.74 -13.72
N SER A 2 14.22 -1.85 -14.01
CA SER A 2 13.44 -0.80 -14.69
C SER A 2 13.29 0.44 -13.79
N PRO A 3 13.37 1.68 -14.32
CA PRO A 3 13.13 2.93 -13.58
C PRO A 3 11.73 3.06 -12.94
N SER A 4 10.80 2.13 -13.22
CA SER A 4 9.42 2.14 -12.72
C SER A 4 9.26 1.74 -11.24
N LEU A 5 10.33 1.37 -10.53
CA LEU A 5 10.30 0.89 -9.13
C LEU A 5 10.65 1.96 -8.08
N GLN A 6 10.99 3.20 -8.47
CA GLN A 6 11.36 4.29 -7.55
C GLN A 6 10.22 5.30 -7.35
N LYS A 7 9.01 4.82 -7.04
CA LYS A 7 7.89 5.71 -6.66
C LYS A 7 7.90 5.91 -5.16
N VAL A 8 7.89 7.15 -4.70
CA VAL A 8 7.69 7.46 -3.27
C VAL A 8 6.23 7.20 -2.94
N LEU A 9 6.02 6.44 -1.87
CA LEU A 9 4.71 6.05 -1.38
C LEU A 9 4.28 6.93 -0.18
N PRO A 10 2.99 6.91 0.22
CA PRO A 10 2.44 7.74 1.29
C PRO A 10 3.13 7.72 2.66
N GLY A 11 3.89 6.67 2.98
CA GLY A 11 4.58 6.49 4.26
C GLY A 11 6.08 6.80 4.23
N THR A 12 6.66 7.11 5.38
CA THR A 12 8.11 7.31 5.55
C THR A 12 8.60 6.52 6.74
N HIS A 13 9.33 5.42 6.49
CA HIS A 13 9.88 4.53 7.52
C HIS A 13 11.40 4.40 7.37
N PRO A 14 12.19 5.31 7.99
CA PRO A 14 13.64 5.29 7.93
C PRO A 14 14.24 4.23 8.88
N PHE A 15 13.79 2.98 8.71
CA PHE A 15 14.24 1.80 9.44
C PHE A 15 14.66 0.73 8.44
N TYR A 16 15.77 0.04 8.72
CA TYR A 16 16.14 -1.17 7.99
C TYR A 16 16.61 -2.28 8.92
N LEU A 17 16.44 -3.51 8.46
CA LEU A 17 16.97 -4.71 9.08
C LEU A 17 18.09 -5.26 8.21
N GLY A 18 19.26 -5.47 8.80
CA GLY A 18 20.40 -6.11 8.17
C GLY A 18 20.51 -7.58 8.61
N LEU A 19 20.74 -8.47 7.65
CA LEU A 19 21.11 -9.87 7.91
C LEU A 19 22.60 -10.05 7.63
N GLU A 20 23.29 -10.65 8.59
CA GLU A 20 24.69 -11.02 8.50
C GLU A 20 24.86 -12.42 7.88
N ALA A 21 26.07 -12.71 7.39
CA ALA A 21 26.36 -13.97 6.72
C ALA A 21 26.20 -15.21 7.63
N ASP A 22 26.28 -15.04 8.95
CA ASP A 22 26.07 -16.09 9.94
C ASP A 22 24.60 -16.28 10.35
N GLY A 23 23.69 -15.50 9.75
CA GLY A 23 22.26 -15.51 10.05
C GLY A 23 21.86 -14.64 11.24
N SER A 24 22.80 -13.95 11.88
CA SER A 24 22.47 -12.92 12.86
C SER A 24 21.86 -11.69 12.18
N ALA A 25 21.06 -10.94 12.92
CA ALA A 25 20.33 -9.78 12.44
C ALA A 25 20.59 -8.57 13.33
N HIS A 26 20.60 -7.39 12.71
CA HIS A 26 20.60 -6.11 13.40
C HIS A 26 19.57 -5.17 12.76
N GLY A 27 19.15 -4.14 13.49
CA GLY A 27 18.28 -3.08 12.97
C GLY A 27 18.87 -1.70 13.20
N VAL A 28 18.57 -0.78 12.30
CA VAL A 28 18.94 0.63 12.43
C VAL A 28 17.72 1.49 12.12
N PHE A 29 17.35 2.36 13.04
CA PHE A 29 16.32 3.38 12.87
C PHE A 29 16.95 4.77 12.90
N ILE A 30 16.69 5.56 11.87
CA ILE A 30 17.12 6.95 11.76
C ILE A 30 15.93 7.84 12.10
N PHE A 31 15.91 8.41 13.30
CA PHE A 31 14.77 9.21 13.77
C PHE A 31 14.82 10.62 13.19
N ASN A 32 14.29 10.78 11.98
CA ASN A 32 14.25 12.05 11.26
C ASN A 32 12.99 12.11 10.37
N SER A 33 12.23 13.20 10.47
CA SER A 33 10.98 13.39 9.74
C SER A 33 11.10 14.29 8.51
N ASN A 34 12.24 14.95 8.30
CA ASN A 34 12.46 15.79 7.14
C ASN A 34 12.48 14.97 5.85
N ALA A 35 12.37 15.66 4.71
CA ALA A 35 12.53 14.98 3.43
C ALA A 35 13.93 14.37 3.35
N GLN A 36 13.97 13.10 2.95
CA GLN A 36 15.16 12.27 3.05
C GLN A 36 15.18 11.27 1.90
N GLU A 37 16.37 10.79 1.57
CA GLU A 37 16.57 9.73 0.60
C GLU A 37 17.68 8.78 1.04
N VAL A 38 17.59 7.56 0.52
CA VAL A 38 18.56 6.50 0.76
C VAL A 38 19.05 6.01 -0.59
N THR A 39 20.36 5.91 -0.75
CA THR A 39 20.99 5.30 -1.93
C THR A 39 21.94 4.20 -1.52
N THR A 40 21.99 3.11 -2.28
CA THR A 40 22.97 2.04 -2.13
C THR A 40 24.04 2.18 -3.19
N GLY A 41 25.24 1.69 -2.91
CA GLY A 41 26.31 1.62 -3.90
C GLY A 41 26.80 0.20 -4.17
N PRO A 42 27.84 0.03 -5.01
CA PRO A 42 28.27 -1.28 -5.50
C PRO A 42 28.96 -2.16 -4.43
N ALA A 43 29.47 -1.56 -3.35
CA ALA A 43 29.91 -2.25 -2.13
C ALA A 43 28.78 -2.17 -1.09
N PRO A 44 28.74 -3.04 -0.05
CA PRO A 44 27.72 -3.00 1.00
C PRO A 44 27.83 -1.71 1.83
N HIS A 45 27.19 -0.65 1.35
CA HIS A 45 27.07 0.63 2.04
C HIS A 45 25.75 1.30 1.66
N LEU A 46 25.24 2.05 2.62
CA LEU A 46 24.02 2.85 2.52
C LEU A 46 24.41 4.32 2.72
N VAL A 47 23.98 5.18 1.81
CA VAL A 47 24.14 6.64 1.91
C VAL A 47 22.78 7.25 2.23
N TYR A 48 22.67 7.78 3.44
CA TYR A 48 21.51 8.51 3.92
C TYR A 48 21.71 10.02 3.72
N ARG A 49 20.73 10.70 3.12
CA ARG A 49 20.72 12.15 2.96
C ARG A 49 19.39 12.69 3.46
N THR A 50 19.44 13.67 4.37
CA THR A 50 18.29 14.43 4.83
C THR A 50 18.54 15.92 4.60
N ILE A 51 17.47 16.67 4.36
CA ILE A 51 17.54 18.12 4.12
C ILE A 51 17.29 18.95 5.38
N GLY A 52 17.11 18.31 6.54
CA GLY A 52 16.86 18.99 7.80
C GLY A 52 16.88 18.04 9.00
N GLY A 53 16.53 18.61 10.16
CA GLY A 53 16.48 17.86 11.41
C GLY A 53 17.85 17.49 11.96
N GLN A 54 17.87 16.50 12.85
CA GLN A 54 19.08 15.97 13.47
C GLN A 54 19.34 14.53 13.03
N LEU A 55 20.59 14.08 13.17
CA LEU A 55 20.97 12.71 12.93
C LEU A 55 20.92 11.92 14.25
N GLU A 56 19.74 11.38 14.55
CA GLU A 56 19.51 10.53 15.70
C GLU A 56 19.33 9.07 15.24
N PHE A 57 20.17 8.17 15.76
CA PHE A 57 20.22 6.77 15.36
C PHE A 57 19.94 5.85 16.54
N PHE A 58 19.09 4.86 16.33
CA PHE A 58 18.88 3.73 17.24
C PHE A 58 19.42 2.47 16.58
N PHE A 59 20.20 1.70 17.34
CA PHE A 59 20.77 0.42 16.91
C PHE A 59 20.16 -0.72 17.73
N PHE A 60 19.71 -1.76 17.04
CA PHE A 60 19.02 -2.91 17.63
C PHE A 60 19.85 -4.18 17.36
N PRO A 61 20.53 -4.74 18.38
CA PRO A 61 21.52 -5.80 18.16
C PRO A 61 20.95 -7.22 17.94
N GLY A 62 19.63 -7.43 17.93
CA GLY A 62 19.05 -8.76 17.69
C GLY A 62 19.33 -9.76 18.82
N PRO A 63 19.82 -11.00 18.55
CA PRO A 63 20.41 -11.48 17.29
C PRO A 63 19.46 -12.05 16.23
N THR A 64 18.19 -12.35 16.50
CA THR A 64 17.26 -12.82 15.44
C THR A 64 16.45 -11.65 14.87
N PRO A 65 15.93 -11.76 13.63
CA PRO A 65 15.05 -10.73 13.07
C PRO A 65 13.88 -10.34 13.98
N GLU A 66 13.27 -11.33 14.63
CA GLU A 66 12.16 -11.10 15.58
C GLU A 66 12.61 -10.29 16.80
N GLN A 67 13.82 -10.55 17.32
CA GLN A 67 14.37 -9.79 18.45
C GLN A 67 14.72 -8.36 18.05
N VAL A 68 15.21 -8.14 16.82
CA VAL A 68 15.42 -6.80 16.27
C VAL A 68 14.10 -6.03 16.25
N ILE A 69 13.03 -6.63 15.73
CA ILE A 69 11.71 -5.98 15.69
C ILE A 69 11.16 -5.74 17.11
N GLN A 70 11.31 -6.68 18.04
CA GLN A 70 10.91 -6.48 19.44
C GLN A 70 11.65 -5.31 20.10
N GLN A 71 12.94 -5.11 19.81
CA GLN A 71 13.72 -3.99 20.33
C GLN A 71 13.30 -2.66 19.67
N TYR A 72 13.00 -2.69 18.37
CA TYR A 72 12.47 -1.53 17.64
C TYR A 72 11.10 -1.09 18.20
N GLU A 73 10.19 -2.03 18.44
CA GLU A 73 8.88 -1.77 19.05
C GLU A 73 8.95 -1.25 20.49
N GLN A 74 10.06 -1.47 21.22
CA GLN A 74 10.27 -0.83 22.53
C GLN A 74 10.49 0.69 22.39
N VAL A 75 11.03 1.13 21.25
CA VAL A 75 11.25 2.56 20.94
C VAL A 75 9.99 3.18 20.34
N ILE A 76 9.47 2.60 19.27
CA ILE A 76 8.35 3.19 18.52
C ILE A 76 6.99 2.84 19.11
N GLY A 77 6.89 1.72 19.83
CA GLY A 77 5.65 1.20 20.38
C GLY A 77 5.16 -0.08 19.73
N THR A 78 4.44 -0.86 20.53
CA THR A 78 3.80 -2.09 20.08
C THR A 78 2.55 -1.79 19.24
N PRO A 79 2.25 -2.62 18.24
CA PRO A 79 1.03 -2.53 17.44
C PRO A 79 -0.26 -2.42 18.27
N PHE A 80 -1.24 -1.71 17.74
CA PHE A 80 -2.60 -1.72 18.27
C PHE A 80 -3.21 -3.12 18.10
N LEU A 81 -4.18 -3.42 18.95
CA LEU A 81 -4.99 -4.62 18.80
C LEU A 81 -6.32 -4.22 18.16
N PRO A 82 -6.64 -4.68 16.93
CA PRO A 82 -7.91 -4.39 16.28
C PRO A 82 -9.09 -5.10 16.96
N ALA A 83 -10.30 -4.63 16.68
CA ALA A 83 -11.52 -5.35 17.04
C ALA A 83 -11.57 -6.71 16.32
N TYR A 84 -12.17 -7.72 16.95
CA TYR A 84 -12.18 -9.08 16.38
C TYR A 84 -12.84 -9.13 15.00
N TRP A 85 -13.92 -8.36 14.80
CA TRP A 85 -14.63 -8.28 13.52
C TRP A 85 -13.78 -7.68 12.38
N ALA A 86 -12.75 -6.89 12.68
CA ALA A 86 -11.86 -6.29 11.67
C ALA A 86 -10.96 -7.33 10.98
N LEU A 87 -10.81 -8.51 11.59
CA LEU A 87 -10.12 -9.66 10.98
C LEU A 87 -10.98 -10.39 9.92
N GLY A 88 -12.26 -10.02 9.83
CA GLY A 88 -13.20 -10.55 8.85
C GLY A 88 -12.99 -9.99 7.45
N PHE A 89 -13.77 -10.50 6.49
CA PHE A 89 -13.70 -9.99 5.12
C PHE A 89 -14.34 -8.60 5.04
N GLN A 90 -13.71 -7.72 4.27
CA GLN A 90 -14.10 -6.32 4.11
C GLN A 90 -14.42 -6.02 2.64
N LEU A 91 -15.47 -5.24 2.38
CA LEU A 91 -15.90 -4.87 1.03
C LEU A 91 -16.00 -3.35 0.90
N CYS A 92 -15.28 -2.78 -0.05
CA CYS A 92 -15.31 -1.36 -0.38
C CYS A 92 -15.37 -1.18 -1.90
N ARG A 93 -15.81 0.01 -2.32
CA ARG A 93 -15.68 0.51 -3.69
C ARG A 93 -15.86 2.02 -3.71
N TRP A 94 -14.97 2.70 -4.43
CA TRP A 94 -15.23 4.05 -4.91
C TRP A 94 -16.25 4.02 -6.06
N GLY A 95 -17.36 4.74 -5.91
CA GLY A 95 -18.43 4.84 -6.89
C GLY A 95 -19.68 4.04 -6.53
N TYR A 96 -19.96 3.83 -5.24
CA TYR A 96 -21.31 3.40 -4.84
C TYR A 96 -22.27 4.59 -5.01
N GLU A 97 -23.02 4.60 -6.12
CA GLU A 97 -23.86 5.75 -6.52
C GLU A 97 -24.88 6.20 -5.45
N ASN A 98 -25.34 5.29 -4.59
CA ASN A 98 -26.28 5.55 -3.52
C ASN A 98 -26.32 4.40 -2.50
N LEU A 99 -27.08 4.58 -1.42
CA LEU A 99 -27.26 3.58 -0.37
C LEU A 99 -27.82 2.25 -0.90
N THR A 100 -28.71 2.27 -1.90
CA THR A 100 -29.26 1.04 -2.48
C THR A 100 -28.18 0.24 -3.20
N ALA A 101 -27.29 0.89 -3.95
CA ALA A 101 -26.17 0.22 -4.61
C ALA A 101 -25.24 -0.50 -3.62
N LEU A 102 -24.93 0.15 -2.49
CA LEU A 102 -24.15 -0.46 -1.40
C LEU A 102 -24.91 -1.63 -0.76
N GLN A 103 -26.19 -1.45 -0.41
CA GLN A 103 -27.02 -2.50 0.18
C GLN A 103 -27.14 -3.71 -0.75
N ASP A 104 -27.30 -3.50 -2.05
CA ASP A 104 -27.37 -4.57 -3.03
C ASP A 104 -26.02 -5.30 -3.14
N ALA A 105 -24.88 -4.59 -3.06
CA ALA A 105 -23.56 -5.23 -3.05
C ALA A 105 -23.35 -6.13 -1.83
N VAL A 106 -23.75 -5.65 -0.64
CA VAL A 106 -23.73 -6.43 0.60
C VAL A 106 -24.65 -7.65 0.48
N ALA A 107 -25.91 -7.44 0.08
CA ALA A 107 -26.90 -8.50 -0.05
C ALA A 107 -26.47 -9.56 -1.07
N ARG A 108 -25.93 -9.17 -2.22
CA ARG A 108 -25.40 -10.10 -3.23
C ARG A 108 -24.26 -10.95 -2.66
N THR A 109 -23.33 -10.34 -1.93
CA THR A 109 -22.18 -11.03 -1.31
C THR A 109 -22.65 -12.07 -0.30
N MET A 110 -23.55 -11.67 0.60
CA MET A 110 -24.11 -12.58 1.62
C MET A 110 -24.99 -13.68 1.00
N ASN A 111 -25.81 -13.36 -0.01
CA ASN A 111 -26.65 -14.33 -0.72
C ASN A 111 -25.82 -15.37 -1.50
N ALA A 112 -24.59 -15.01 -1.90
CA ALA A 112 -23.63 -15.95 -2.49
C ALA A 112 -22.98 -16.88 -1.45
N GLY A 113 -23.25 -16.70 -0.15
CA GLY A 113 -22.65 -17.48 0.93
C GLY A 113 -21.21 -17.08 1.26
N ILE A 114 -20.78 -15.88 0.85
CA ILE A 114 -19.47 -15.32 1.19
C ILE A 114 -19.59 -14.61 2.54
N PRO A 115 -18.79 -14.98 3.56
CA PRO A 115 -18.73 -14.24 4.81
C PRO A 115 -18.30 -12.78 4.55
N LEU A 116 -19.03 -11.83 5.11
CA LEU A 116 -18.74 -10.40 5.02
C LEU A 116 -19.00 -9.79 6.40
N ASP A 117 -17.97 -9.16 6.96
CA ASP A 117 -18.04 -8.55 8.29
C ASP A 117 -18.11 -7.02 8.20
N VAL A 118 -17.43 -6.41 7.23
CA VAL A 118 -17.28 -4.94 7.17
C VAL A 118 -17.57 -4.40 5.76
N PRO A 119 -18.73 -3.78 5.52
CA PRO A 119 -18.94 -2.94 4.34
C PRO A 119 -18.42 -1.52 4.58
N PHE A 120 -17.69 -0.98 3.61
CA PHE A 120 -17.23 0.42 3.60
C PHE A 120 -18.06 1.24 2.60
N ALA A 121 -18.24 2.51 2.93
CA ALA A 121 -18.68 3.53 1.99
C ALA A 121 -17.52 4.51 1.79
N ASP A 122 -17.09 4.67 0.54
CA ASP A 122 -16.12 5.68 0.14
C ASP A 122 -16.76 7.09 0.18
N ILE A 123 -16.05 8.12 -0.25
CA ILE A 123 -16.48 9.53 -0.24
C ILE A 123 -17.83 9.81 -0.93
N ASP A 124 -18.40 8.86 -1.66
CA ASP A 124 -19.73 8.95 -2.29
C ASP A 124 -20.88 9.16 -1.28
N TYR A 125 -20.71 8.75 -0.01
CA TYR A 125 -21.73 9.00 1.01
C TYR A 125 -21.82 10.47 1.44
N MET A 126 -20.78 11.26 1.15
CA MET A 126 -20.62 12.63 1.63
C MET A 126 -21.38 13.62 0.74
N ASP A 127 -21.87 14.70 1.35
CA ASP A 127 -22.51 15.80 0.63
C ASP A 127 -21.44 16.72 0.02
N ASP A 128 -21.24 16.63 -1.30
CA ASP A 128 -20.17 17.35 -2.03
C ASP A 128 -18.76 17.00 -1.50
N TYR A 129 -18.54 15.71 -1.18
CA TYR A 129 -17.27 15.19 -0.66
C TYR A 129 -16.77 15.87 0.62
N ARG A 130 -17.65 16.61 1.31
CA ARG A 130 -17.32 17.32 2.55
C ARG A 130 -17.45 16.37 3.73
N ASP A 131 -16.40 16.35 4.54
CA ASP A 131 -16.50 15.85 5.91
C ASP A 131 -17.47 16.72 6.73
N PHE A 132 -17.89 16.18 7.87
CA PHE A 132 -19.12 16.42 8.65
C PHE A 132 -19.53 17.88 9.00
N SER A 133 -18.70 18.88 8.71
CA SER A 133 -18.58 20.23 9.28
C SER A 133 -19.80 20.82 10.01
N PHE A 134 -19.70 20.95 11.35
CA PHE A 134 -20.66 21.65 12.21
C PHE A 134 -20.14 22.96 12.83
N ASP A 135 -18.84 23.08 13.16
CA ASP A 135 -18.12 24.31 13.59
C ASP A 135 -16.59 24.04 13.59
N THR A 136 -15.75 25.07 13.72
CA THR A 136 -14.29 24.97 13.87
C THR A 136 -13.81 24.94 15.33
N ASN A 137 -14.62 25.37 16.31
CA ASN A 137 -14.33 25.29 17.77
C ASN A 137 -12.86 25.56 18.20
N ASN A 138 -12.22 26.61 17.67
CA ASN A 138 -10.81 26.96 17.92
C ASN A 138 -9.76 25.90 17.51
N ALA A 139 -10.11 24.96 16.64
CA ALA A 139 -9.15 24.06 16.03
C ALA A 139 -8.06 24.85 15.29
N SER A 140 -6.82 24.34 15.37
CA SER A 140 -5.71 24.87 14.60
C SER A 140 -5.68 24.21 13.23
N PHE A 141 -5.30 24.98 12.23
CA PHE A 141 -5.08 24.52 10.85
C PHE A 141 -3.66 24.89 10.43
N ILE A 142 -3.15 24.28 9.36
CA ILE A 142 -1.90 24.72 8.75
C ILE A 142 -2.09 26.17 8.30
N GLU A 143 -1.19 27.05 8.71
CA GLU A 143 -1.28 28.49 8.42
C GLU A 143 -0.10 29.00 7.59
N TRP A 144 -0.30 30.09 6.87
CA TRP A 144 0.79 30.96 6.44
C TRP A 144 1.53 31.53 7.67
N PRO A 145 2.86 31.65 7.62
CA PRO A 145 3.61 32.21 8.74
C PRO A 145 3.37 33.72 8.90
N ARG A 146 2.97 34.40 7.83
CA ARG A 146 2.78 35.86 7.79
C ARG A 146 1.61 36.24 6.88
N TYR A 147 0.96 37.36 7.19
CA TYR A 147 -0.20 37.86 6.44
C TYR A 147 0.14 38.34 5.02
N ASP A 148 1.36 38.82 4.76
CA ASP A 148 1.80 39.24 3.42
C ASP A 148 1.85 38.10 2.40
N LEU A 149 1.88 36.85 2.87
CA LEU A 149 1.88 35.65 2.02
C LEU A 149 0.47 35.11 1.75
N VAL A 150 -0.55 35.64 2.42
CA VAL A 150 -1.92 35.14 2.28
C VAL A 150 -2.48 35.50 0.89
N PRO A 151 -2.91 34.52 0.08
CA PRO A 151 -3.57 34.77 -1.20
C PRO A 151 -5.01 35.23 -0.98
N HIS A 152 -5.17 36.52 -0.69
CA HIS A 152 -6.46 37.14 -0.40
C HIS A 152 -7.50 36.95 -1.51
N GLU A 153 -7.08 36.75 -2.77
CA GLU A 153 -8.00 36.46 -3.88
C GLU A 153 -8.78 35.15 -3.69
N VAL A 154 -8.23 34.17 -2.97
CA VAL A 154 -8.88 32.90 -2.63
C VAL A 154 -9.44 32.95 -1.22
N GLN A 155 -8.62 33.39 -0.26
CA GLN A 155 -8.94 33.30 1.16
C GLN A 155 -10.14 34.17 1.57
N ASP A 156 -10.29 35.36 0.98
CA ASP A 156 -11.38 36.27 1.32
C ASP A 156 -12.72 35.88 0.72
N GLN A 157 -12.77 34.84 -0.12
CA GLN A 157 -14.02 34.27 -0.66
C GLN A 157 -14.83 33.52 0.42
N TYR A 158 -14.18 33.09 1.51
CA TYR A 158 -14.81 32.28 2.55
C TYR A 158 -14.83 32.99 3.91
N ASN A 159 -15.99 33.06 4.54
CA ASN A 159 -16.16 33.80 5.81
C ASN A 159 -15.30 33.24 6.96
N LEU A 160 -15.05 31.92 7.01
CA LEU A 160 -14.28 31.28 8.09
C LEU A 160 -12.77 31.54 7.98
N THR A 161 -12.27 31.83 6.79
CA THR A 161 -10.83 31.98 6.54
C THR A 161 -10.45 33.42 6.21
N LYS A 162 -11.43 34.29 5.96
CA LYS A 162 -11.23 35.72 5.76
C LYS A 162 -10.53 36.34 6.98
N ASN A 163 -9.48 37.11 6.73
CA ASN A 163 -8.60 37.73 7.74
C ASN A 163 -7.86 36.74 8.66
N THR A 164 -7.82 35.44 8.33
CA THR A 164 -6.97 34.47 9.03
C THR A 164 -5.70 34.19 8.22
N LYS A 165 -4.79 33.39 8.77
CA LYS A 165 -3.62 32.89 8.03
C LYS A 165 -3.83 31.46 7.55
N ILE A 166 -5.03 30.87 7.68
CA ILE A 166 -5.29 29.47 7.32
C ILE A 166 -4.92 29.22 5.86
N MET A 167 -4.05 28.25 5.61
CA MET A 167 -3.61 27.89 4.26
C MET A 167 -4.66 27.00 3.60
N LEU A 168 -5.05 27.37 2.38
CA LEU A 168 -6.09 26.69 1.63
C LEU A 168 -5.53 25.90 0.44
N GLY A 169 -5.90 24.62 0.35
CA GLY A 169 -5.58 23.76 -0.80
C GLY A 169 -6.82 23.32 -1.56
N ALA A 170 -6.69 22.29 -2.38
CA ALA A 170 -7.80 21.71 -3.16
C ALA A 170 -7.72 20.18 -3.14
N VAL A 171 -8.82 19.52 -2.77
CA VAL A 171 -8.95 18.05 -2.75
C VAL A 171 -10.30 17.67 -3.37
N TRP A 172 -11.04 16.72 -2.80
CA TRP A 172 -12.29 16.19 -3.37
C TRP A 172 -13.45 17.19 -3.38
N PRO A 173 -13.70 17.99 -2.31
CA PRO A 173 -14.74 19.00 -2.35
C PRO A 173 -14.54 19.99 -3.48
N GLU A 174 -15.64 20.52 -4.04
CA GLU A 174 -15.59 21.56 -5.07
C GLU A 174 -14.88 22.84 -4.58
N ARG A 175 -14.92 23.10 -3.28
CA ARG A 175 -14.34 24.30 -2.66
C ARG A 175 -12.91 24.06 -2.18
N ASN A 176 -12.18 25.15 -1.97
CA ASN A 176 -10.90 25.07 -1.28
C ASN A 176 -11.07 24.53 0.14
N VAL A 177 -10.09 23.75 0.60
CA VAL A 177 -10.13 23.09 1.90
C VAL A 177 -8.99 23.57 2.80
N ALA A 178 -9.26 23.61 4.11
CA ALA A 178 -8.25 23.83 5.14
C ALA A 178 -7.78 22.48 5.69
N PHE A 179 -6.51 22.41 6.11
CA PHE A 179 -5.89 21.19 6.63
C PHE A 179 -5.69 21.32 8.14
N PRO A 180 -6.34 20.50 8.97
CA PRO A 180 -6.18 20.57 10.43
C PRO A 180 -4.73 20.36 10.85
N ASP A 181 -4.26 21.14 11.83
CA ASP A 181 -2.95 20.96 12.46
C ASP A 181 -3.09 19.98 13.64
N PHE A 182 -2.94 18.69 13.35
CA PHE A 182 -3.02 17.62 14.34
C PHE A 182 -1.81 17.56 15.30
N LEU A 183 -0.78 18.38 15.05
CA LEU A 183 0.35 18.57 15.95
C LEU A 183 0.17 19.76 16.91
N ASP A 184 -0.99 20.41 16.88
CA ASP A 184 -1.38 21.43 17.85
C ASP A 184 -1.08 20.98 19.29
N THR A 185 -0.29 21.79 19.99
CA THR A 185 0.19 21.52 21.34
C THR A 185 -0.88 21.76 22.41
N THR A 186 -1.98 22.41 22.07
CA THR A 186 -3.07 22.75 22.99
C THR A 186 -4.17 21.68 23.05
N ASN A 187 -4.11 20.66 22.20
CA ASN A 187 -5.15 19.63 21.95
C ASN A 187 -6.46 20.15 21.33
N ASN A 188 -6.59 21.43 20.99
CA ASN A 188 -7.84 21.97 20.44
C ASN A 188 -8.22 21.25 19.14
N THR A 189 -7.27 21.06 18.22
CA THR A 189 -7.55 20.34 16.97
C THR A 189 -7.97 18.89 17.22
N ARG A 190 -7.30 18.19 18.16
CA ARG A 190 -7.62 16.80 18.49
C ARG A 190 -9.02 16.68 19.09
N ASP A 191 -9.37 17.58 20.00
CA ASP A 191 -10.64 17.54 20.71
C ASP A 191 -11.79 17.98 19.77
N TRP A 192 -11.55 18.96 18.89
CA TRP A 192 -12.44 19.30 17.78
C TRP A 192 -12.69 18.11 16.86
N TRP A 193 -11.63 17.44 16.41
CA TRP A 193 -11.73 16.27 15.53
C TRP A 193 -12.54 15.13 16.16
N ALA A 194 -12.32 14.87 17.45
CA ALA A 194 -13.12 13.90 18.20
C ALA A 194 -14.60 14.31 18.30
N ASN A 195 -14.87 15.60 18.49
CA ASN A 195 -16.24 16.12 18.56
C ASN A 195 -16.96 16.01 17.21
N GLU A 196 -16.31 16.30 16.08
CA GLU A 196 -16.91 16.15 14.75
C GLU A 196 -17.32 14.69 14.48
N TYR A 197 -16.43 13.73 14.76
CA TYR A 197 -16.77 12.30 14.66
C TYR A 197 -17.93 11.92 15.59
N LYS A 198 -17.93 12.44 16.82
CA LYS A 198 -19.00 12.15 17.79
C LYS A 198 -20.34 12.69 17.31
N ILE A 199 -20.40 13.92 16.82
CA ILE A 199 -21.63 14.51 16.29
C ILE A 199 -22.11 13.70 15.08
N PHE A 200 -21.22 13.36 14.16
CA PHE A 200 -21.58 12.56 12.99
C PHE A 200 -22.14 11.19 13.39
N HIS A 201 -21.46 10.48 14.29
CA HIS A 201 -21.90 9.19 14.82
C HIS A 201 -23.28 9.27 15.49
N ASP A 202 -23.48 10.28 16.34
CA ASP A 202 -24.68 10.40 17.18
C ASP A 202 -25.88 10.95 16.39
N THR A 203 -25.66 11.73 15.33
CA THR A 203 -26.73 12.46 14.62
C THR A 203 -26.95 12.05 13.16
N LYS A 204 -25.99 11.38 12.52
CA LYS A 204 -26.04 11.00 11.11
C LYS A 204 -25.98 9.49 10.93
N VAL A 205 -24.80 8.89 11.13
CA VAL A 205 -24.54 7.47 10.83
C VAL A 205 -23.61 6.89 11.90
N PRO A 206 -24.08 5.96 12.74
CA PRO A 206 -23.21 5.19 13.62
C PRO A 206 -22.19 4.37 12.82
N PHE A 207 -20.96 4.29 13.31
CA PHE A 207 -19.86 3.58 12.68
C PHE A 207 -19.01 2.85 13.72
N ASP A 208 -18.37 1.75 13.33
CA ASP A 208 -17.53 0.93 14.21
C ASP A 208 -16.01 1.10 13.97
N GLY A 209 -15.64 1.65 12.80
CA GLY A 209 -14.26 1.92 12.41
C GLY A 209 -14.16 3.18 11.55
N ILE A 210 -12.94 3.66 11.33
CA ILE A 210 -12.66 4.89 10.58
C ILE A 210 -11.53 4.64 9.58
N TRP A 211 -11.77 5.00 8.33
CA TRP A 211 -10.74 5.04 7.28
C TRP A 211 -10.31 6.49 7.07
N ILE A 212 -9.03 6.80 7.30
CA ILE A 212 -8.44 8.12 7.03
C ILE A 212 -7.53 8.01 5.80
N ASP A 213 -7.93 8.71 4.75
CA ASP A 213 -7.26 8.74 3.46
C ASP A 213 -6.79 10.16 3.12
N MET A 214 -6.01 10.32 2.05
CA MET A 214 -5.55 11.63 1.54
C MET A 214 -4.63 12.39 2.49
N ASN A 215 -4.05 11.70 3.48
CA ASN A 215 -3.41 12.30 4.63
C ASN A 215 -1.87 12.33 4.60
N GLU A 216 -1.27 12.39 3.41
CA GLU A 216 0.16 12.66 3.26
C GLU A 216 0.63 14.03 3.81
N PRO A 217 -0.16 15.13 3.79
CA PRO A 217 -1.48 15.41 3.19
C PRO A 217 -1.43 15.66 1.67
N SER A 218 -2.40 15.10 0.94
CA SER A 218 -2.54 15.27 -0.51
C SER A 218 -3.25 16.59 -0.86
N ASN A 219 -2.76 17.27 -1.89
CA ASN A 219 -3.37 18.44 -2.50
C ASN A 219 -3.32 18.31 -4.03
N PHE A 220 -4.46 18.36 -4.71
CA PHE A 220 -4.52 18.09 -6.15
C PHE A 220 -3.87 19.17 -7.01
N ALA A 221 -3.89 20.41 -6.53
CA ALA A 221 -3.50 21.57 -7.29
C ALA A 221 -2.56 22.45 -6.47
N THR A 222 -1.27 22.13 -6.52
CA THR A 222 -0.21 22.98 -5.96
C THR A 222 0.71 23.44 -7.08
N THR A 223 0.90 24.73 -7.17
CA THR A 223 1.76 25.35 -8.18
C THR A 223 2.82 26.17 -7.46
N ILE A 224 4.07 26.02 -7.85
CA ILE A 224 5.01 27.14 -7.79
C ILE A 224 4.67 28.10 -8.94
N TYR A 225 4.91 29.39 -8.76
CA TYR A 225 4.61 30.40 -9.78
C TYR A 225 5.36 30.07 -11.09
N TYR A 226 4.64 29.66 -12.14
CA TYR A 226 5.21 29.46 -13.48
C TYR A 226 4.95 30.73 -14.31
N PRO A 227 5.96 31.54 -14.63
CA PRO A 227 5.78 32.72 -15.47
C PRO A 227 5.71 32.35 -16.95
N ASN A 228 4.95 31.32 -17.36
CA ASN A 228 4.61 31.07 -18.76
C ASN A 228 3.34 30.21 -18.95
N THR A 229 2.56 30.60 -19.96
CA THR A 229 1.17 30.19 -20.26
C THR A 229 0.95 28.71 -20.59
N THR A 230 2.01 27.91 -20.76
CA THR A 230 1.96 26.47 -21.06
C THR A 230 1.69 25.60 -19.83
N ALA A 231 1.93 26.11 -18.62
CA ALA A 231 1.61 25.40 -17.36
C ALA A 231 0.10 25.45 -17.03
N ALA A 232 -0.58 26.54 -17.37
CA ALA A 232 -2.02 26.68 -17.16
C ALA A 232 -2.84 25.64 -17.98
N SER A 233 -2.35 25.19 -19.13
CA SER A 233 -2.92 24.07 -19.89
C SER A 233 -2.62 22.71 -19.27
N LYS A 234 -1.45 22.52 -18.63
CA LYS A 234 -1.13 21.29 -17.88
C LYS A 234 -1.97 21.18 -16.61
N ILE A 235 -2.16 22.27 -15.87
CA ILE A 235 -3.05 22.31 -14.71
C ILE A 235 -4.49 21.99 -15.14
N ARG A 236 -4.98 22.53 -16.28
CA ARG A 236 -6.31 22.19 -16.81
C ARG A 236 -6.42 20.72 -17.26
N ALA A 237 -5.32 20.10 -17.70
CA ALA A 237 -5.25 18.70 -18.09
C ALA A 237 -5.10 17.73 -16.90
N GLU A 238 -4.38 18.11 -15.83
CA GLU A 238 -4.33 17.38 -14.55
C GLU A 238 -5.62 17.53 -13.75
N ARG A 239 -6.36 18.62 -13.99
CA ARG A 239 -7.72 18.86 -13.50
C ARG A 239 -8.77 18.04 -14.26
N SER A 240 -8.49 17.59 -15.48
CA SER A 240 -9.45 16.79 -16.26
C SER A 240 -9.30 15.31 -15.96
N ALA A 241 -10.39 14.73 -15.40
CA ALA A 241 -10.60 13.32 -15.12
C ALA A 241 -9.91 12.76 -13.84
N ILE A 242 -10.43 13.11 -12.67
CA ILE A 242 -10.25 12.29 -11.46
C ILE A 242 -11.60 11.62 -11.16
N GLY A 243 -11.61 10.29 -11.18
CA GLY A 243 -12.76 9.47 -10.83
C GLY A 243 -13.77 9.16 -11.92
N PRO A 244 -14.72 8.22 -11.65
CA PRO A 244 -15.64 7.66 -12.62
C PRO A 244 -16.56 8.71 -13.29
N GLU A 245 -16.73 9.87 -12.66
CA GLU A 245 -17.60 10.95 -13.15
C GLU A 245 -16.86 12.08 -13.90
N ASN A 246 -15.54 12.01 -14.08
CA ASN A 246 -14.73 13.11 -14.64
C ASN A 246 -14.97 14.47 -13.95
N LYS A 247 -15.25 14.46 -12.64
CA LYS A 247 -15.39 15.69 -11.87
C LYS A 247 -14.03 16.33 -11.66
N SER A 248 -13.94 17.61 -12.00
CA SER A 248 -12.71 18.39 -11.88
C SER A 248 -12.73 19.10 -10.53
N PRO A 249 -11.70 18.97 -9.67
CA PRO A 249 -11.60 19.79 -8.48
C PRO A 249 -11.68 21.27 -8.86
N THR A 250 -12.70 21.99 -8.37
CA THR A 250 -12.96 23.38 -8.77
C THR A 250 -12.18 24.39 -7.94
N GLY A 251 -11.63 24.01 -6.78
CA GLY A 251 -10.82 24.88 -5.92
C GLY A 251 -9.63 25.51 -6.63
N ASP A 252 -9.31 26.75 -6.26
CA ASP A 252 -8.17 27.47 -6.83
C ASP A 252 -6.85 26.81 -6.38
N PRO A 253 -5.84 26.72 -7.26
CA PRO A 253 -4.57 26.09 -6.92
C PRO A 253 -3.85 26.86 -5.80
N LEU A 254 -3.26 26.11 -4.87
CA LEU A 254 -2.35 26.65 -3.85
C LEU A 254 -1.07 27.15 -4.54
N LYS A 255 -0.69 28.40 -4.29
CA LYS A 255 0.52 29.03 -4.85
C LYS A 255 1.57 29.20 -3.76
N CYS A 256 2.70 28.51 -3.90
CA CYS A 256 3.81 28.62 -2.95
C CYS A 256 4.85 29.64 -3.43
N PRO A 257 5.61 30.28 -2.51
CA PRO A 257 6.69 31.21 -2.87
C PRO A 257 7.73 30.54 -3.77
N ASP A 258 8.03 31.17 -4.92
CA ASP A 258 8.94 30.64 -5.94
C ASP A 258 10.28 31.40 -6.02
N SER A 259 10.37 32.53 -5.32
CA SER A 259 11.49 33.45 -5.37
C SER A 259 11.74 34.10 -4.01
N GLY A 260 12.93 34.67 -3.84
CA GLY A 260 13.35 35.27 -2.57
C GLY A 260 13.62 34.22 -1.48
N PRO A 261 13.86 34.67 -0.23
CA PRO A 261 14.26 33.78 0.86
C PRO A 261 13.19 32.74 1.21
N ASP A 262 11.90 33.08 1.09
CA ASP A 262 10.80 32.18 1.41
C ASP A 262 10.72 30.96 0.47
N SER A 263 11.32 31.03 -0.73
CA SER A 263 11.34 29.91 -1.69
C SER A 263 12.25 28.76 -1.26
N GLU A 264 13.16 28.97 -0.30
CA GLU A 264 14.12 27.94 0.13
C GLU A 264 13.44 26.71 0.75
N TRP A 265 12.23 26.86 1.29
CA TRP A 265 11.49 25.77 1.92
C TRP A 265 10.91 24.79 0.90
N ASP A 266 10.46 25.29 -0.24
CA ASP A 266 9.90 24.46 -1.32
C ASP A 266 10.99 24.08 -2.35
N ASN A 267 12.03 24.91 -2.47
CA ASN A 267 13.20 24.72 -3.31
C ASN A 267 14.51 24.71 -2.48
N PRO A 268 14.72 23.68 -1.65
CA PRO A 268 15.92 23.59 -0.83
C PRO A 268 17.19 23.44 -1.69
N ALA A 269 18.33 23.81 -1.11
CA ALA A 269 19.65 23.69 -1.78
C ALA A 269 19.97 22.26 -2.24
N TYR A 270 19.40 21.26 -1.55
CA TYR A 270 19.42 19.86 -1.97
C TYR A 270 17.99 19.37 -2.21
N GLN A 271 17.66 19.00 -3.44
CA GLN A 271 16.38 18.40 -3.80
C GLN A 271 16.52 16.87 -3.74
N THR A 272 15.74 16.22 -2.88
CA THR A 272 15.69 14.75 -2.82
C THR A 272 15.04 14.17 -4.07
N ILE A 273 15.25 12.88 -4.33
CA ILE A 273 14.65 12.18 -5.47
C ILE A 273 13.13 12.34 -5.57
N ASN A 274 12.45 12.54 -4.42
CA ASN A 274 11.00 12.73 -4.33
C ASN A 274 10.51 13.91 -5.16
N VAL A 275 11.32 14.97 -5.29
CA VAL A 275 10.99 16.14 -6.10
C VAL A 275 10.77 15.73 -7.56
N TYR A 276 11.55 14.78 -8.07
CA TYR A 276 11.55 14.42 -9.48
C TYR A 276 10.52 13.35 -9.87
N GLN A 277 9.72 12.85 -8.92
CA GLN A 277 8.72 11.79 -9.14
C GLN A 277 7.72 12.14 -10.25
N TRP A 278 7.39 13.42 -10.40
CA TRP A 278 6.41 13.92 -11.37
C TRP A 278 7.06 14.68 -12.53
N GLY A 279 8.38 14.53 -12.71
CA GLY A 279 9.17 15.24 -13.72
C GLY A 279 10.14 16.27 -13.12
N ASN A 280 10.94 16.90 -13.98
CA ASN A 280 12.06 17.75 -13.57
C ASN A 280 11.67 19.15 -13.07
N ASP A 281 10.43 19.57 -13.33
CA ASP A 281 9.92 20.90 -12.95
C ASP A 281 8.98 20.76 -11.73
N ASN A 282 9.53 20.33 -10.59
CA ASN A 282 8.75 20.07 -9.38
C ASN A 282 9.52 20.52 -8.13
N TYR A 283 8.79 20.61 -7.02
CA TYR A 283 9.25 21.17 -5.74
C TYR A 283 8.68 20.33 -4.60
N LEU A 284 9.12 20.56 -3.37
CA LEU A 284 8.61 19.80 -2.23
C LEU A 284 7.10 19.97 -2.02
N CYS A 285 6.53 21.14 -2.33
CA CYS A 285 5.09 21.37 -2.29
C CYS A 285 4.29 20.66 -3.40
N THR A 286 4.93 20.05 -4.40
CA THR A 286 4.21 19.38 -5.49
C THR A 286 3.24 18.35 -4.91
N LYS A 287 1.95 18.54 -5.22
CA LYS A 287 0.83 17.71 -4.75
C LYS A 287 0.62 17.69 -3.21
N THR A 288 1.08 18.70 -2.49
CA THR A 288 0.89 18.84 -1.03
C THR A 288 0.83 20.32 -0.60
N MET A 289 0.97 20.64 0.68
CA MET A 289 0.94 22.02 1.17
C MET A 289 2.31 22.71 1.01
N CYS A 290 2.34 24.04 1.04
CA CYS A 290 3.60 24.79 0.97
C CYS A 290 4.46 24.49 2.19
N MET A 291 5.75 24.18 2.00
CA MET A 291 6.65 23.78 3.09
C MET A 291 6.90 24.90 4.08
N ILE A 292 6.72 26.16 3.69
CA ILE A 292 6.80 27.32 4.58
C ILE A 292 5.65 27.39 5.60
N GLY A 293 4.60 26.57 5.45
CA GLY A 293 3.44 26.54 6.33
C GLY A 293 3.83 26.38 7.80
N SER A 294 3.05 27.00 8.68
CA SER A 294 3.22 26.96 10.12
C SER A 294 2.37 25.82 10.70
N THR A 295 2.98 25.02 11.58
CA THR A 295 2.36 23.89 12.28
C THR A 295 2.68 23.94 13.78
N MET A 296 2.22 22.95 14.55
CA MET A 296 2.43 22.87 16.01
C MET A 296 1.95 24.11 16.76
N GLY A 297 0.83 24.70 16.32
CA GLY A 297 0.30 25.93 16.90
C GLY A 297 1.24 27.13 16.76
N GLY A 298 1.97 27.23 15.66
CA GLY A 298 2.89 28.35 15.39
C GLY A 298 4.36 28.09 15.74
N ASN A 299 4.67 26.94 16.33
CA ASN A 299 6.02 26.62 16.82
C ASN A 299 6.83 25.72 15.88
N GLY A 300 6.18 25.16 14.86
CA GLY A 300 6.78 24.25 13.89
C GLY A 300 6.60 24.77 12.46
N ARG A 301 7.38 24.20 11.55
CA ARG A 301 7.23 24.43 10.11
C ARG A 301 6.84 23.14 9.43
N PHE A 302 5.96 23.23 8.45
CA PHE A 302 5.46 22.11 7.68
C PHE A 302 6.60 21.34 6.98
N PHE A 303 7.65 22.03 6.54
CA PHE A 303 8.92 21.44 6.08
C PHE A 303 9.48 20.34 7.01
N ASP A 304 9.39 20.53 8.32
CA ASP A 304 9.89 19.58 9.34
C ASP A 304 8.83 18.53 9.72
N THR A 305 7.55 18.88 9.57
CA THR A 305 6.43 18.07 10.08
C THR A 305 5.60 17.36 9.01
N LYS A 306 5.88 17.54 7.72
CA LYS A 306 5.09 16.96 6.63
C LYS A 306 4.93 15.46 6.78
N ASN A 307 6.03 14.73 6.98
CA ASN A 307 5.99 13.26 7.11
C ASN A 307 5.33 12.79 8.42
N LEU A 308 4.99 13.71 9.33
CA LEU A 308 4.28 13.43 10.56
C LEU A 308 2.77 13.68 10.45
N TYR A 309 2.27 14.20 9.31
CA TYR A 309 0.87 14.61 9.20
C TYR A 309 -0.10 13.44 9.41
N GLY A 310 -0.06 12.40 8.58
CA GLY A 310 -0.92 11.21 8.76
C GLY A 310 -0.67 10.48 10.07
N TRP A 311 0.56 10.50 10.59
CA TRP A 311 0.87 9.98 11.94
C TRP A 311 0.15 10.75 13.06
N SER A 312 0.13 12.08 12.96
CA SER A 312 -0.54 12.94 13.95
C SER A 312 -2.07 12.85 13.84
N GLU A 313 -2.59 12.66 12.63
CA GLU A 313 -4.01 12.42 12.39
C GLU A 313 -4.44 11.05 12.93
N ILE A 314 -3.77 9.94 12.60
CA ILE A 314 -4.18 8.60 13.09
C ILE A 314 -4.22 8.54 14.61
N ARG A 315 -3.29 9.23 15.28
CA ARG A 315 -3.29 9.36 16.74
C ARG A 315 -4.52 10.13 17.24
N SER A 316 -4.91 11.20 16.56
CA SER A 316 -6.10 12.00 16.89
C SER A 316 -7.39 11.22 16.61
N THR A 317 -7.45 10.50 15.49
CA THR A 317 -8.56 9.62 15.10
C THR A 317 -8.71 8.44 16.04
N ALA A 318 -7.63 7.86 16.56
CA ALA A 318 -7.69 6.82 17.60
C ALA A 318 -8.30 7.32 18.90
N ASN A 319 -8.02 8.57 19.28
CA ASN A 319 -8.70 9.21 20.40
C ASN A 319 -10.18 9.45 20.09
N ALA A 320 -10.51 9.95 18.89
CA ALA A 320 -11.88 10.18 18.44
C ALA A 320 -12.72 8.90 18.47
N LEU A 321 -12.26 7.82 17.84
CA LEU A 321 -12.96 6.54 17.79
C LEU A 321 -13.29 6.00 19.18
N LYS A 322 -12.33 6.09 20.11
CA LYS A 322 -12.50 5.67 21.50
C LYS A 322 -13.54 6.50 22.23
N LEU A 323 -13.52 7.83 22.08
CA LEU A 323 -14.48 8.73 22.74
C LEU A 323 -15.88 8.63 22.15
N THR A 324 -15.99 8.35 20.86
CA THR A 324 -17.26 8.24 20.15
C THR A 324 -17.95 6.91 20.44
N THR A 325 -17.24 5.79 20.29
CA THR A 325 -17.86 4.45 20.37
C THR A 325 -17.76 3.79 21.74
N GLY A 326 -16.79 4.20 22.57
CA GLY A 326 -16.45 3.52 23.83
C GLY A 326 -15.92 2.08 23.66
N LYS A 327 -15.61 1.67 22.42
CA LYS A 327 -15.17 0.32 22.07
C LYS A 327 -13.80 0.34 21.42
N ARG A 328 -13.20 -0.85 21.30
CA ARG A 328 -12.13 -1.09 20.34
C ARG A 328 -12.76 -1.18 18.95
N GLY A 329 -12.21 -0.47 17.98
CA GLY A 329 -12.62 -0.55 16.59
C GLY A 329 -11.43 -0.77 15.66
N GLU A 330 -11.57 -0.30 14.44
CA GLU A 330 -10.58 -0.36 13.37
C GLU A 330 -10.26 1.05 12.90
N ILE A 331 -8.98 1.33 12.65
CA ILE A 331 -8.54 2.52 11.95
C ILE A 331 -7.57 2.12 10.87
N ILE A 332 -7.80 2.57 9.64
CA ILE A 332 -6.91 2.34 8.50
C ILE A 332 -6.41 3.72 8.03
N SER A 333 -5.09 3.89 7.91
CA SER A 333 -4.46 5.15 7.48
C SER A 333 -3.56 4.97 6.26
N ARG A 334 -3.57 5.93 5.33
CA ARG A 334 -2.71 5.88 4.15
C ARG A 334 -1.29 6.29 4.47
N SER A 335 -1.11 7.52 4.95
CA SER A 335 0.20 8.01 5.35
C SER A 335 0.58 7.49 6.73
N THR A 336 1.84 7.05 6.86
CA THR A 336 2.38 6.45 8.09
C THR A 336 3.81 6.91 8.35
N PHE A 337 4.17 6.94 9.62
CA PHE A 337 5.52 7.18 10.13
C PHE A 337 5.79 6.15 11.24
N PRO A 338 7.05 5.86 11.64
CA PRO A 338 7.35 5.05 12.81
C PRO A 338 6.46 5.39 14.01
N SER A 339 5.88 4.34 14.62
CA SER A 339 4.82 4.36 15.64
C SER A 339 3.36 4.53 15.19
N SER A 340 3.06 4.79 13.91
CA SER A 340 1.67 4.81 13.41
C SER A 340 0.90 3.54 13.77
N GLY A 341 1.57 2.38 13.76
CA GLY A 341 0.99 1.08 14.12
C GLY A 341 0.43 0.98 15.53
N ARG A 342 0.77 1.90 16.45
CA ARG A 342 0.13 2.00 17.78
C ARG A 342 -1.33 2.39 17.74
N TYR A 343 -1.77 3.01 16.64
CA TYR A 343 -3.06 3.69 16.57
C TYR A 343 -4.02 3.07 15.55
N GLY A 344 -3.49 2.35 14.55
CA GLY A 344 -4.28 1.70 13.52
C GLY A 344 -3.42 0.91 12.54
N GLY A 345 -4.05 0.37 11.51
CA GLY A 345 -3.40 -0.33 10.41
C GLY A 345 -3.16 0.54 9.19
N HIS A 346 -2.76 -0.12 8.12
CA HIS A 346 -2.44 0.48 6.83
C HIS A 346 -2.95 -0.40 5.69
N TRP A 347 -3.27 0.20 4.56
CA TRP A 347 -3.42 -0.55 3.31
C TRP A 347 -2.40 -0.01 2.32
N LEU A 348 -1.87 -0.87 1.45
CA LEU A 348 -0.75 -0.55 0.55
C LEU A 348 -1.08 0.48 -0.56
N GLY A 349 -2.26 1.11 -0.50
CA GLY A 349 -2.67 2.17 -1.39
C GLY A 349 -3.13 1.68 -2.75
N ASP A 350 -3.25 2.64 -3.67
CA ASP A 350 -3.78 2.51 -5.03
C ASP A 350 -2.92 1.59 -5.93
N ASN A 351 -3.05 0.28 -5.73
CA ASN A 351 -2.46 -0.73 -6.59
C ASN A 351 -3.26 -0.86 -7.92
N THR A 352 -2.71 -1.58 -8.88
CA THR A 352 -3.39 -1.86 -10.15
C THR A 352 -3.81 -3.32 -10.25
N ALA A 353 -4.83 -3.61 -11.06
CA ALA A 353 -5.28 -4.97 -11.36
C ALA A 353 -4.26 -5.69 -12.28
N ARG A 354 -3.08 -6.00 -11.76
CA ARG A 354 -2.00 -6.71 -12.45
C ARG A 354 -1.33 -7.75 -11.54
N TRP A 355 -0.61 -8.67 -12.17
CA TRP A 355 0.12 -9.75 -11.48
C TRP A 355 1.30 -9.23 -10.66
N GLU A 356 1.97 -8.19 -11.13
CA GLU A 356 3.09 -7.57 -10.43
C GLU A 356 2.61 -6.95 -9.10
N ASP A 357 1.44 -6.31 -9.10
CA ASP A 357 0.84 -5.73 -7.89
C ASP A 357 0.53 -6.81 -6.83
N LEU A 358 0.08 -8.00 -7.26
CA LEU A 358 -0.10 -9.16 -6.38
C LEU A 358 1.23 -9.63 -5.75
N GLN A 359 2.33 -9.61 -6.51
CA GLN A 359 3.65 -9.92 -5.96
C GLN A 359 4.10 -8.85 -4.95
N THR A 360 3.91 -7.57 -5.27
CA THR A 360 4.32 -6.47 -4.38
C THR A 360 3.51 -6.39 -3.10
N SER A 361 2.29 -6.92 -3.06
CA SER A 361 1.49 -6.95 -1.83
C SER A 361 2.12 -7.83 -0.74
N ILE A 362 2.79 -8.92 -1.13
CA ILE A 362 3.53 -9.80 -0.20
C ILE A 362 4.72 -9.04 0.39
N ILE A 363 5.46 -8.32 -0.45
CA ILE A 363 6.62 -7.51 -0.04
C ILE A 363 6.15 -6.42 0.93
N GLY A 364 5.15 -5.64 0.54
CA GLY A 364 4.62 -4.57 1.39
C GLY A 364 4.09 -5.09 2.73
N ALA A 365 3.38 -6.23 2.74
CA ALA A 365 2.93 -6.83 3.99
C ALA A 365 4.11 -7.21 4.91
N GLN A 366 5.19 -7.79 4.36
CA GLN A 366 6.40 -8.12 5.13
C GLN A 366 7.08 -6.85 5.66
N GLU A 367 7.28 -5.84 4.82
CA GLU A 367 7.90 -4.56 5.21
C GLU A 367 7.11 -3.87 6.33
N PHE A 368 5.79 -3.80 6.24
CA PHE A 368 4.96 -3.16 7.27
C PHE A 368 4.95 -3.95 8.59
N ASN A 369 5.15 -5.28 8.56
CA ASN A 369 5.44 -6.03 9.79
C ASN A 369 6.77 -5.59 10.42
N LEU A 370 7.82 -5.36 9.62
CA LEU A 370 9.09 -4.81 10.11
C LEU A 370 8.93 -3.37 10.64
N PHE A 371 8.02 -2.58 10.06
CA PHE A 371 7.74 -1.21 10.50
C PHE A 371 6.84 -1.12 11.75
N GLY A 372 6.44 -2.25 12.34
CA GLY A 372 5.58 -2.30 13.53
C GLY A 372 4.10 -2.05 13.22
N ILE A 373 3.64 -2.40 12.02
CA ILE A 373 2.26 -2.25 11.54
C ILE A 373 1.77 -3.59 10.93
N PRO A 374 1.47 -4.60 11.75
CA PRO A 374 1.10 -5.94 11.27
C PRO A 374 -0.32 -6.03 10.71
N PHE A 375 -1.21 -5.09 11.05
CA PHE A 375 -2.55 -5.03 10.46
C PHE A 375 -2.48 -4.27 9.13
N VAL A 376 -2.11 -5.01 8.08
CA VAL A 376 -1.83 -4.49 6.75
C VAL A 376 -2.42 -5.37 5.66
N GLY A 377 -2.85 -4.75 4.55
CA GLY A 377 -3.36 -5.46 3.37
C GLY A 377 -3.25 -4.62 2.10
N SER A 378 -3.63 -5.20 0.97
CA SER A 378 -3.76 -4.49 -0.32
C SER A 378 -5.18 -4.60 -0.83
N ASP A 379 -5.59 -3.69 -1.72
CA ASP A 379 -6.87 -3.79 -2.39
C ASP A 379 -6.90 -5.05 -3.27
N ILE A 380 -7.67 -6.04 -2.82
CA ILE A 380 -7.79 -7.34 -3.48
C ILE A 380 -8.41 -7.11 -4.85
N CYS A 381 -7.85 -7.78 -5.88
CA CYS A 381 -8.20 -7.64 -7.30
C CYS A 381 -7.66 -6.37 -8.00
N GLY A 382 -7.02 -5.47 -7.25
CA GLY A 382 -6.51 -4.20 -7.75
C GLY A 382 -7.54 -3.06 -7.65
N PHE A 383 -7.10 -1.89 -7.18
CA PHE A 383 -7.90 -0.68 -7.10
C PHE A 383 -8.10 -0.04 -8.48
N GLN A 384 -7.00 0.15 -9.22
CA GLN A 384 -7.04 0.73 -10.55
C GLN A 384 -7.19 -0.33 -11.64
N ARG A 385 -7.94 0.03 -12.70
CA ARG A 385 -8.20 -0.78 -13.91
C ARG A 385 -9.17 -1.94 -13.67
N ASP A 386 -9.70 -2.46 -14.77
CA ASP A 386 -10.58 -3.63 -14.73
C ASP A 386 -9.78 -4.89 -14.42
N THR A 387 -10.24 -5.65 -13.42
CA THR A 387 -9.68 -6.96 -13.08
C THR A 387 -10.14 -8.03 -14.07
N THR A 388 -9.49 -9.19 -14.05
CA THR A 388 -9.89 -10.35 -14.88
C THR A 388 -10.26 -11.53 -13.99
N GLU A 389 -11.12 -12.43 -14.48
CA GLU A 389 -11.41 -13.68 -13.75
C GLU A 389 -10.12 -14.44 -13.43
N GLU A 390 -9.14 -14.47 -14.34
CA GLU A 390 -7.87 -15.18 -14.17
C GLU A 390 -6.98 -14.56 -13.07
N LEU A 391 -6.94 -13.22 -12.97
CA LEU A 391 -6.25 -12.50 -11.89
C LEU A 391 -7.00 -12.61 -10.55
N TYR A 392 -8.33 -12.70 -10.60
CA TYR A 392 -9.17 -12.89 -9.42
C TYR A 392 -9.05 -14.31 -8.83
N THR A 393 -8.96 -15.33 -9.70
CA THR A 393 -9.01 -16.75 -9.32
C THR A 393 -7.65 -17.45 -9.31
N ASN A 394 -6.58 -16.82 -9.80
CA ASN A 394 -5.23 -17.38 -9.93
C ASN A 394 -5.19 -18.75 -10.62
N LEU A 395 -5.83 -18.88 -11.79
CA LEU A 395 -5.96 -20.17 -12.50
C LEU A 395 -4.74 -20.58 -13.33
N LYS A 396 -3.75 -19.68 -13.47
CA LYS A 396 -2.45 -19.99 -14.08
C LYS A 396 -1.32 -19.35 -13.29
N ALA A 397 -0.15 -19.98 -13.34
CA ALA A 397 1.09 -19.41 -12.86
C ALA A 397 2.24 -19.80 -13.80
N THR A 398 3.16 -18.90 -14.05
CA THR A 398 4.36 -19.15 -14.87
C THR A 398 5.60 -18.72 -14.11
N GLY A 399 6.74 -19.38 -14.35
CA GLY A 399 7.99 -19.01 -13.71
C GLY A 399 9.20 -19.57 -14.45
N GLU A 400 10.39 -19.07 -14.12
CA GLU A 400 11.65 -19.54 -14.69
C GLU A 400 12.64 -19.91 -13.58
N LEU A 401 13.47 -20.92 -13.80
CA LEU A 401 14.56 -21.31 -12.90
C LEU A 401 15.86 -21.43 -13.69
N TYR A 402 16.88 -20.73 -13.21
CA TYR A 402 18.26 -20.88 -13.65
C TYR A 402 19.01 -21.67 -12.55
N TRP A 403 19.67 -22.76 -12.91
CA TRP A 403 20.35 -23.65 -11.96
C TRP A 403 21.79 -23.94 -12.41
N ASP A 404 22.78 -23.48 -11.65
CA ASP A 404 24.21 -23.70 -11.89
C ASP A 404 24.89 -24.41 -10.71
N ASP A 405 26.21 -24.36 -10.62
CA ASP A 405 26.99 -24.98 -9.54
C ASP A 405 27.09 -24.11 -8.27
N GLY A 406 26.59 -22.87 -8.31
CA GLY A 406 26.64 -21.91 -7.21
C GLY A 406 28.02 -21.35 -6.86
N GLU A 407 29.08 -21.73 -7.58
CA GLU A 407 30.48 -21.45 -7.20
C GLU A 407 31.30 -20.82 -8.33
N SER A 408 31.04 -21.20 -9.59
CA SER A 408 31.84 -20.75 -10.73
C SER A 408 31.54 -19.31 -11.14
N LEU A 409 32.59 -18.51 -11.40
CA LEU A 409 32.44 -17.15 -11.94
C LEU A 409 31.91 -17.19 -13.38
N VAL A 410 30.97 -16.28 -13.70
CA VAL A 410 30.46 -16.09 -15.06
C VAL A 410 31.55 -15.43 -15.93
N PRO A 411 32.09 -16.10 -16.97
CA PRO A 411 33.20 -15.55 -17.75
C PRO A 411 32.80 -14.27 -18.49
N ASN A 412 33.47 -13.15 -18.19
CA ASN A 412 33.21 -11.84 -18.79
C ASN A 412 31.73 -11.37 -18.69
N ASP A 413 31.00 -11.84 -17.68
CA ASP A 413 29.55 -11.63 -17.53
C ASP A 413 28.70 -12.13 -18.72
N ASP A 414 29.25 -13.01 -19.56
CA ASP A 414 28.56 -13.61 -20.69
C ASP A 414 27.96 -14.98 -20.32
N PHE A 415 26.69 -14.97 -19.94
CA PHE A 415 25.93 -16.18 -19.60
C PHE A 415 25.85 -17.21 -20.74
N SER A 416 26.05 -16.82 -22.00
CA SER A 416 26.05 -17.81 -23.10
C SER A 416 27.19 -18.83 -22.95
N GLN A 417 28.26 -18.44 -22.25
CA GLN A 417 29.45 -19.25 -21.99
C GLN A 417 29.44 -19.93 -20.61
N HIS A 418 28.48 -19.61 -19.74
CA HIS A 418 28.37 -20.18 -18.39
C HIS A 418 27.55 -21.47 -18.37
N ASN A 419 27.94 -22.45 -17.56
CA ASN A 419 27.29 -23.76 -17.54
C ASN A 419 26.10 -23.78 -16.55
N TYR A 420 24.86 -23.75 -17.06
CA TYR A 420 23.64 -23.73 -16.24
C TYR A 420 22.44 -24.35 -16.96
N TYR A 421 21.48 -24.86 -16.19
CA TYR A 421 20.17 -25.27 -16.68
C TYR A 421 19.20 -24.09 -16.65
N HIS A 422 18.33 -24.01 -17.65
CA HIS A 422 17.18 -23.08 -17.65
C HIS A 422 15.90 -23.89 -17.80
N PHE A 423 14.98 -23.69 -16.86
CA PHE A 423 13.67 -24.32 -16.85
C PHE A 423 12.56 -23.27 -16.87
N LEU A 424 11.54 -23.53 -17.67
CA LEU A 424 10.31 -22.77 -17.74
C LEU A 424 9.18 -23.57 -17.09
N TYR A 425 8.48 -22.98 -16.14
CA TYR A 425 7.36 -23.56 -15.44
C TYR A 425 6.06 -22.92 -15.93
N ASN A 426 5.06 -23.74 -16.18
CA ASN A 426 3.72 -23.31 -16.54
C ASN A 426 2.69 -24.18 -15.81
N PHE A 427 2.02 -23.59 -14.84
CA PHE A 427 0.94 -24.19 -14.08
C PHE A 427 -0.40 -23.68 -14.58
N THR A 428 -1.36 -24.59 -14.73
CA THR A 428 -2.74 -24.27 -15.10
C THR A 428 -3.70 -25.11 -14.26
N VAL A 429 -4.82 -24.53 -13.87
CA VAL A 429 -5.88 -25.22 -13.13
C VAL A 429 -7.25 -24.81 -13.67
N ASN A 430 -8.16 -25.77 -13.80
CA ASN A 430 -9.56 -25.56 -14.15
C ASN A 430 -10.44 -26.54 -13.35
N GLN A 431 -11.76 -26.48 -13.56
CA GLN A 431 -12.72 -27.31 -12.82
C GLN A 431 -12.48 -28.82 -12.99
N GLN A 432 -11.90 -29.26 -14.11
CA GLN A 432 -11.68 -30.67 -14.42
C GLN A 432 -10.32 -31.17 -13.92
N SER A 433 -9.27 -30.37 -14.05
CA SER A 433 -7.90 -30.80 -13.73
C SER A 433 -6.95 -29.62 -13.47
N ALA A 434 -5.78 -29.95 -12.94
CA ALA A 434 -4.61 -29.09 -12.96
C ALA A 434 -3.44 -29.75 -13.68
N SER A 435 -2.52 -28.94 -14.18
CA SER A 435 -1.26 -29.40 -14.73
C SER A 435 -0.13 -28.42 -14.45
N LEU A 436 1.03 -28.95 -14.10
CA LEU A 436 2.32 -28.27 -14.07
C LEU A 436 3.17 -28.81 -15.21
N THR A 437 3.54 -27.94 -16.14
CA THR A 437 4.49 -28.23 -17.22
C THR A 437 5.82 -27.57 -16.91
N ILE A 438 6.90 -28.36 -16.93
CA ILE A 438 8.28 -27.92 -16.75
C ILE A 438 8.99 -28.19 -18.07
N THR A 439 9.51 -27.15 -18.72
CA THR A 439 10.25 -27.26 -19.98
C THR A 439 11.69 -26.88 -19.74
N ARG A 440 12.63 -27.70 -20.20
CA ARG A 440 14.06 -27.36 -20.16
C ARG A 440 14.44 -26.62 -21.43
N ASP A 441 14.65 -25.32 -21.31
CA ASP A 441 15.06 -24.45 -22.42
C ASP A 441 16.57 -24.56 -22.68
N ARG A 442 17.37 -24.73 -21.61
CA ARG A 442 18.82 -24.94 -21.70
C ARG A 442 19.29 -26.07 -20.79
N ALA A 443 20.21 -26.89 -21.30
CA ALA A 443 20.86 -27.96 -20.55
C ALA A 443 22.28 -27.58 -20.14
N ALA A 444 22.65 -27.84 -18.88
CA ALA A 444 24.04 -27.82 -18.44
C ALA A 444 24.74 -29.16 -18.73
N THR A 445 26.07 -29.14 -18.74
CA THR A 445 26.93 -30.32 -18.88
C THR A 445 27.49 -30.72 -17.52
N ASN A 446 27.42 -32.01 -17.16
CA ASN A 446 28.00 -32.59 -15.94
C ASN A 446 27.57 -31.91 -14.61
N LEU A 447 26.42 -31.23 -14.59
CA LEU A 447 25.87 -30.60 -13.39
C LEU A 447 24.74 -31.49 -12.84
N PRO A 448 24.85 -32.03 -11.61
CA PRO A 448 23.82 -32.90 -11.06
C PRO A 448 22.55 -32.11 -10.69
N LEU A 449 21.37 -32.57 -11.13
CA LEU A 449 20.09 -32.02 -10.70
C LEU A 449 19.49 -32.84 -9.57
N LYS A 450 18.70 -32.18 -8.73
CA LYS A 450 17.83 -32.85 -7.76
C LYS A 450 16.48 -33.14 -8.40
N THR A 451 15.76 -34.11 -7.84
CA THR A 451 14.35 -34.33 -8.15
C THR A 451 13.51 -33.22 -7.54
N LEU A 452 12.41 -32.85 -8.20
CA LEU A 452 11.38 -32.04 -7.57
C LEU A 452 10.52 -32.98 -6.72
N ASP A 453 10.65 -32.88 -5.40
CA ASP A 453 9.97 -33.77 -4.44
C ASP A 453 8.78 -33.13 -3.75
N ASN A 454 8.82 -31.80 -3.62
CA ASN A 454 7.80 -31.01 -2.95
C ASN A 454 7.27 -29.97 -3.93
N LEU A 455 5.94 -29.90 -4.03
CA LEU A 455 5.23 -28.89 -4.77
C LEU A 455 4.14 -28.30 -3.87
N GLU A 456 4.23 -27.01 -3.60
CA GLU A 456 3.26 -26.26 -2.82
C GLU A 456 2.58 -25.25 -3.73
N ILE A 457 1.26 -25.29 -3.77
CA ILE A 457 0.44 -24.46 -4.65
C ILE A 457 -0.54 -23.68 -3.79
N PHE A 458 -0.34 -22.37 -3.74
CA PHE A 458 -1.19 -21.43 -3.02
C PHE A 458 -2.37 -21.00 -3.89
N GLY A 459 -3.53 -20.79 -3.28
CA GLY A 459 -4.74 -20.37 -3.98
C GLY A 459 -5.40 -21.48 -4.81
N TYR A 460 -5.09 -22.76 -4.59
CA TYR A 460 -5.65 -23.87 -5.36
C TYR A 460 -7.18 -23.99 -5.11
N PRO A 461 -8.05 -23.78 -6.12
CA PRO A 461 -9.47 -23.51 -5.86
C PRO A 461 -10.35 -24.77 -5.78
N TYR A 462 -9.83 -25.94 -6.14
CA TYR A 462 -10.60 -27.19 -6.28
C TYR A 462 -10.12 -28.29 -5.35
N GLN A 463 -10.94 -29.30 -5.09
CA GLN A 463 -10.50 -30.48 -4.34
C GLN A 463 -9.69 -31.40 -5.29
N PRO A 464 -8.38 -31.60 -5.08
CA PRO A 464 -7.57 -32.40 -5.99
C PRO A 464 -7.77 -33.90 -5.76
N ASN A 465 -7.73 -34.68 -6.85
CA ASN A 465 -7.66 -36.13 -6.80
C ASN A 465 -6.24 -36.60 -7.14
N LEU A 466 -5.35 -36.54 -6.15
CA LEU A 466 -3.94 -36.89 -6.29
C LEU A 466 -3.69 -38.39 -6.55
N LYS A 467 -4.67 -39.27 -6.27
CA LYS A 467 -4.56 -40.71 -6.55
C LYS A 467 -4.56 -41.03 -8.05
N SER A 468 -5.07 -40.10 -8.86
CA SER A 468 -5.15 -40.21 -10.32
C SER A 468 -4.17 -39.28 -11.02
N ALA A 469 -3.11 -38.86 -10.32
CA ALA A 469 -2.09 -38.03 -10.92
C ALA A 469 -1.30 -38.79 -11.99
N THR A 470 -0.84 -38.07 -13.01
CA THR A 470 0.02 -38.58 -14.06
C THR A 470 1.24 -37.70 -14.27
N LEU A 471 2.36 -38.30 -14.59
CA LEU A 471 3.56 -37.63 -15.08
C LEU A 471 3.79 -38.05 -16.53
N ASN A 472 3.79 -37.09 -17.45
CA ASN A 472 3.87 -37.34 -18.90
C ASN A 472 2.79 -38.33 -19.40
N GLY A 473 1.60 -38.23 -18.82
CA GLY A 473 0.47 -39.11 -19.14
C GLY A 473 0.56 -40.53 -18.54
N GLN A 474 1.64 -40.87 -17.85
CA GLN A 474 1.77 -42.15 -17.14
C GLN A 474 1.37 -41.98 -15.67
N PRO A 475 0.62 -42.93 -15.08
CA PRO A 475 0.23 -42.85 -13.67
C PRO A 475 1.45 -42.69 -12.75
N VAL A 476 1.39 -41.72 -11.83
CA VAL A 476 2.40 -41.52 -10.78
C VAL A 476 1.76 -41.70 -9.40
N THR A 477 2.47 -42.36 -8.50
CA THR A 477 1.98 -42.57 -7.13
C THR A 477 2.37 -41.38 -6.27
N ILE A 478 1.40 -40.56 -5.89
CA ILE A 478 1.59 -39.49 -4.90
C ILE A 478 1.39 -40.06 -3.50
N ASN A 479 2.32 -39.76 -2.59
CA ASN A 479 2.19 -40.11 -1.18
C ASN A 479 1.12 -39.23 -0.51
N THR A 480 -0.08 -39.77 -0.35
CA THR A 480 -1.22 -39.06 0.27
C THR A 480 -1.14 -38.95 1.79
N GLN A 481 -0.12 -39.53 2.45
CA GLN A 481 0.10 -39.36 3.90
C GLN A 481 0.89 -38.09 4.19
N THR A 482 1.77 -37.68 3.26
CA THR A 482 2.61 -36.48 3.37
C THR A 482 2.10 -35.33 2.51
N SER A 483 1.27 -35.62 1.51
CA SER A 483 0.57 -34.62 0.69
C SER A 483 -0.74 -34.22 1.36
N SER A 484 -1.10 -32.94 1.29
CA SER A 484 -2.31 -32.38 1.91
C SER A 484 -2.95 -31.32 1.04
N TYR A 485 -4.25 -31.11 1.23
CA TYR A 485 -4.96 -29.96 0.68
C TYR A 485 -5.87 -29.38 1.76
N SER A 486 -5.78 -28.07 1.96
CA SER A 486 -6.64 -27.34 2.87
C SER A 486 -7.70 -26.57 2.08
N PRO A 487 -8.98 -26.94 2.17
CA PRO A 487 -10.05 -26.18 1.51
C PRO A 487 -10.28 -24.81 2.15
N PHE A 488 -9.74 -24.55 3.34
CA PHE A 488 -9.82 -23.26 4.03
C PHE A 488 -8.71 -22.31 3.57
N THR A 489 -7.45 -22.74 3.66
CA THR A 489 -6.29 -21.91 3.27
C THR A 489 -6.00 -21.95 1.77
N LYS A 490 -6.65 -22.85 1.02
CA LYS A 490 -6.43 -23.07 -0.42
C LYS A 490 -4.99 -23.44 -0.77
N VAL A 491 -4.31 -24.14 0.14
CA VAL A 491 -2.94 -24.61 -0.07
C VAL A 491 -2.96 -26.09 -0.38
N LEU A 492 -2.39 -26.46 -1.53
CA LEU A 492 -2.15 -27.84 -1.96
C LEU A 492 -0.66 -28.16 -1.84
N ASN A 493 -0.33 -29.10 -0.96
CA ASN A 493 1.01 -29.63 -0.77
C ASN A 493 1.07 -31.04 -1.35
N ILE A 494 1.92 -31.24 -2.37
CA ILE A 494 2.24 -32.52 -2.96
C ILE A 494 3.68 -32.86 -2.57
N THR A 495 3.83 -33.87 -1.72
CA THR A 495 5.14 -34.29 -1.20
C THR A 495 5.34 -35.74 -1.54
N THR A 496 6.28 -36.03 -2.45
CA THR A 496 6.60 -37.39 -2.92
C THR A 496 8.05 -37.42 -3.41
N THR A 497 8.87 -38.28 -2.81
CA THR A 497 10.28 -38.44 -3.22
C THR A 497 10.38 -38.87 -4.68
N GLY A 498 11.18 -38.17 -5.46
CA GLY A 498 11.38 -38.45 -6.88
C GLY A 498 10.18 -38.08 -7.77
N LEU A 499 9.27 -37.21 -7.30
CA LEU A 499 8.03 -36.89 -8.01
C LEU A 499 8.27 -36.44 -9.46
N VAL A 500 9.22 -35.53 -9.69
CA VAL A 500 9.71 -35.24 -11.05
C VAL A 500 11.23 -35.36 -11.10
N ASN A 501 11.72 -36.29 -11.92
CA ASN A 501 13.15 -36.46 -12.16
C ASN A 501 13.61 -35.59 -13.34
N LEU A 502 14.23 -34.46 -13.00
CA LEU A 502 14.76 -33.48 -13.95
C LEU A 502 16.10 -33.91 -14.59
N ASN A 503 16.75 -34.98 -14.08
CA ASN A 503 17.98 -35.52 -14.66
C ASN A 503 17.74 -36.31 -15.95
N ASN A 504 16.51 -36.76 -16.22
CA ASN A 504 16.22 -37.52 -17.43
C ASN A 504 16.39 -36.63 -18.69
N ASN A 505 16.79 -37.22 -19.82
CA ASN A 505 17.04 -36.51 -21.08
C ASN A 505 15.74 -36.00 -21.79
N GLY A 506 14.64 -35.82 -21.07
CA GLY A 506 13.41 -35.27 -21.62
C GLY A 506 13.46 -33.74 -21.74
N PRO A 507 12.91 -33.12 -22.79
CA PRO A 507 12.82 -31.66 -22.90
C PRO A 507 11.68 -31.08 -22.05
N THR A 508 10.69 -31.90 -21.67
CA THR A 508 9.47 -31.44 -20.99
C THR A 508 8.94 -32.51 -20.02
N TRP A 509 8.43 -32.06 -18.88
CA TRP A 509 7.70 -32.86 -17.91
C TRP A 509 6.33 -32.22 -17.65
N THR A 510 5.25 -33.00 -17.72
CA THR A 510 3.89 -32.54 -17.41
C THR A 510 3.33 -33.41 -16.28
N LEU A 511 3.28 -32.84 -15.08
CA LEU A 511 2.58 -33.42 -13.94
C LEU A 511 1.13 -32.93 -13.99
N SER A 512 0.15 -33.81 -13.97
CA SER A 512 -1.27 -33.43 -13.98
C SER A 512 -2.10 -34.29 -13.05
N TRP A 513 -3.18 -33.73 -12.53
CA TRP A 513 -4.14 -34.46 -11.70
C TRP A 513 -5.56 -33.93 -11.92
N PRO A 514 -6.58 -34.81 -11.86
CA PRO A 514 -7.96 -34.37 -11.94
C PRO A 514 -8.42 -33.68 -10.65
N ASN A 515 -9.44 -32.86 -10.77
CA ASN A 515 -10.18 -32.29 -9.66
C ASN A 515 -11.45 -33.11 -9.41
N LEU A 516 -11.78 -33.36 -8.15
CA LEU A 516 -13.04 -34.01 -7.79
C LEU A 516 -14.19 -33.08 -8.17
N GLN A 517 -15.16 -33.63 -8.91
CA GLN A 517 -16.43 -32.95 -9.20
C GLN A 517 -17.23 -32.84 -7.90
N THR A 518 -17.01 -31.76 -7.16
CA THR A 518 -17.90 -31.39 -6.06
C THR A 518 -19.09 -30.64 -6.64
N GLU A 519 -20.32 -31.08 -6.30
CA GLU A 519 -21.52 -30.30 -6.56
C GLU A 519 -21.34 -28.87 -6.02
N LYS A 520 -21.82 -27.93 -6.82
CA LYS A 520 -21.16 -26.66 -7.06
C LYS A 520 -21.48 -25.58 -6.01
N PHE A 521 -20.47 -25.12 -5.27
CA PHE A 521 -20.46 -23.77 -4.68
C PHE A 521 -20.28 -22.71 -5.80
N TRP A 522 -19.43 -22.99 -6.80
CA TRP A 522 -19.00 -22.03 -7.83
C TRP A 522 -19.88 -21.93 -9.09
N SER A 523 -20.84 -22.83 -9.33
CA SER A 523 -21.74 -22.67 -10.49
C SER A 523 -22.82 -21.64 -10.30
N LYS A 524 -23.04 -21.21 -9.06
CA LYS A 524 -23.85 -20.03 -8.78
C LYS A 524 -23.08 -18.76 -9.15
N LEU A 525 -21.75 -18.74 -8.97
CA LEU A 525 -20.87 -17.62 -9.34
C LEU A 525 -20.70 -17.44 -10.85
N GLN A 526 -20.59 -18.52 -11.62
CA GLN A 526 -20.48 -18.41 -13.09
C GLN A 526 -21.73 -17.80 -13.75
N LYS A 527 -22.90 -17.95 -13.12
CA LYS A 527 -24.16 -17.38 -13.62
C LYS A 527 -24.35 -15.93 -13.22
N SER A 528 -23.73 -15.47 -12.12
CA SER A 528 -23.73 -14.06 -11.73
C SER A 528 -22.62 -13.27 -12.42
N ALA A 529 -21.55 -13.93 -12.89
CA ALA A 529 -20.42 -13.25 -13.51
C ALA A 529 -20.61 -12.85 -14.97
N GLN A 530 -21.56 -13.47 -15.67
CA GLN A 530 -21.91 -13.11 -17.05
C GLN A 530 -22.94 -11.96 -17.12
N ASP A 531 -23.50 -11.56 -15.98
CA ASP A 531 -24.49 -10.49 -15.86
C ASP A 531 -23.93 -9.25 -15.10
N PHE A 532 -22.59 -9.14 -14.96
CA PHE A 532 -21.90 -7.94 -14.44
C PHE A 532 -21.88 -6.79 -15.44
#